data_AF-A0A1J6X6K4-F1
#
_entry.id   AF-A0A1J6X6K4-F1
#
_cell.length_a   1.000
_cell.length_b   1.000
_cell.length_c   1.000
_cell.angle_alpha   90.00
_cell.angle_beta   90.00
_cell.angle_gamma   90.00
#
_symmetry.space_group_name_H-M   'P 1'
#
loop_
_entity.id
_entity.type
_entity.pdbx_description
1 polymer ?
#
loop_
_entity_poly.entity_id
_entity_poly.type
_entity_poly.pdbx_seq_one_letter_code
_entity_poly.pdbx_strand_id
1 'polypeptide(L)'
;MSGTEWAAFFDRLERELDDAELIAEPWHPPTTPMPAEFADRARALLLRQQDRIADIRRQQDAVAHQLVTLRRVPDARADASAYLDVVG
;
A
#
# COMPACT_ATOMS: atom_id res chain seq x y z
N MET A 1 28.19 6.41 -9.02
CA MET A 1 27.19 7.44 -9.33
C MET A 1 27.77 8.81 -9.04
N SER A 2 27.47 9.80 -9.88
CA SER A 2 27.70 11.22 -9.67
C SER A 2 26.61 11.84 -8.79
N GLY A 3 26.79 13.08 -8.31
CA GLY A 3 25.78 13.78 -7.50
C GLY A 3 24.43 13.93 -8.22
N THR A 4 24.44 14.17 -9.53
CA THR A 4 23.23 14.26 -10.35
C THR A 4 22.51 12.92 -10.47
N GLU A 5 23.27 11.81 -10.58
CA GLU A 5 22.69 10.47 -10.61
C GLU A 5 22.04 10.10 -9.26
N TRP A 6 22.61 10.56 -8.15
CA TRP A 6 21.99 10.43 -6.83
C TRP A 6 20.71 11.25 -6.69
N ALA A 7 20.70 12.50 -7.16
CA ALA A 7 19.50 13.32 -7.15
C ALA A 7 18.36 12.65 -7.96
N ALA A 8 18.65 12.22 -9.19
CA ALA A 8 17.67 11.54 -10.05
C ALA A 8 17.17 10.22 -9.45
N PHE A 9 18.02 9.51 -8.71
CA PHE A 9 17.64 8.31 -7.98
C PHE A 9 16.62 8.62 -6.87
N PHE A 10 16.89 9.64 -6.04
CA PHE A 10 15.93 10.09 -5.03
C PHE A 10 14.63 10.62 -5.62
N ASP A 11 14.71 11.42 -6.69
CA ASP A 11 13.53 11.95 -7.40
C ASP A 11 12.60 10.82 -7.86
N ARG A 12 13.19 9.71 -8.35
CA ARG A 12 12.43 8.54 -8.76
C ARG A 12 11.69 7.90 -7.60
N LEU A 13 12.39 7.66 -6.48
CA LEU A 13 11.80 7.01 -5.31
C LEU A 13 10.70 7.86 -4.67
N GLU A 14 10.87 9.18 -4.68
CA GLU A 14 9.84 10.10 -4.21
C GLU A 14 8.61 10.06 -5.11
N ARG A 15 8.80 10.07 -6.44
CA ARG A 15 7.71 9.93 -7.40
C ARG A 15 6.97 8.59 -7.26
N GLU A 16 7.69 7.50 -7.01
CA GLU A 16 7.09 6.18 -6.75
C GLU A 16 6.22 6.15 -5.47
N LEU A 17 6.50 7.01 -4.50
CA LEU A 17 5.67 7.14 -3.29
C LEU A 17 4.44 8.02 -3.50
N ASP A 18 4.59 9.06 -4.31
CA ASP A 18 3.52 10.02 -4.58
C ASP A 18 2.47 9.45 -5.55
N ASP A 19 2.90 8.59 -6.48
CA ASP A 19 2.01 7.95 -7.44
C ASP A 19 1.81 6.47 -7.12
N ALA A 20 0.67 6.17 -6.49
CA ALA A 20 0.29 4.81 -6.11
C ALA A 20 -0.02 3.89 -7.30
N GLU A 21 -0.27 4.45 -8.49
CA GLU A 21 -0.53 3.70 -9.72
C GLU A 21 0.76 3.39 -10.50
N LEU A 22 1.86 4.06 -10.13
CA LEU A 22 3.14 3.85 -10.77
C LEU A 22 3.67 2.44 -10.46
N ILE A 23 3.94 1.69 -11.52
CA ILE A 23 4.64 0.41 -11.40
C ILE A 23 6.07 0.69 -10.97
N ALA A 24 6.40 0.34 -9.73
CA ALA A 24 7.75 0.47 -9.21
C ALA A 24 8.73 -0.34 -10.07
N GLU A 25 9.83 0.29 -10.46
CA GLU A 25 10.92 -0.43 -11.11
C GLU A 25 11.58 -1.40 -10.11
N PRO A 26 12.20 -2.50 -10.58
CA PRO A 26 12.97 -3.37 -9.71
C PRO A 26 14.02 -2.56 -8.92
N TRP A 27 13.99 -2.73 -7.59
CA TRP A 27 14.94 -2.05 -6.71
C TRP A 27 16.36 -2.55 -6.96
N HIS A 28 17.25 -1.61 -7.27
CA HIS A 28 18.68 -1.87 -7.42
C HIS A 28 19.45 -0.98 -6.44
N PRO A 29 20.08 -1.56 -5.40
CA PRO A 29 20.82 -0.77 -4.43
C PRO A 29 22.04 -0.12 -5.11
N PRO A 30 22.25 1.19 -4.91
CA PRO A 30 23.43 1.88 -5.43
C PRO A 30 24.71 1.31 -4.79
N THR A 31 25.71 1.01 -5.63
CA THR A 31 26.99 0.43 -5.19
C THR A 31 28.01 1.48 -4.72
N THR A 32 27.77 2.74 -5.04
CA THR A 32 28.58 3.86 -4.56
C THR A 32 28.07 4.38 -3.22
N PRO A 33 28.95 4.94 -2.36
CA PRO A 33 28.50 5.56 -1.12
C PRO A 33 27.62 6.78 -1.42
N MET A 34 26.62 7.00 -0.56
CA MET A 34 25.72 8.15 -0.65
C MET A 34 26.46 9.43 -0.19
N PRO A 35 26.44 10.51 -0.98
CA PRO A 35 26.99 11.80 -0.55
C PRO A 35 26.25 12.36 0.68
N ALA A 36 26.99 13.01 1.58
CA ALA A 36 26.48 13.48 2.86
C ALA A 36 25.32 14.49 2.73
N GLU A 37 25.30 15.27 1.65
CA GLU A 37 24.24 16.24 1.34
C GLU A 37 22.84 15.59 1.16
N PHE A 38 22.78 14.30 0.83
CA PHE A 38 21.51 13.58 0.71
C PHE A 38 21.06 12.89 2.00
N ALA A 39 21.82 12.98 3.10
CA ALA A 39 21.51 12.25 4.33
C ALA A 39 20.12 12.61 4.91
N ASP A 40 19.78 13.89 4.95
CA ASP A 40 18.47 14.33 5.46
C ASP A 40 17.34 13.94 4.51
N ARG A 41 17.57 14.03 3.20
CA ARG A 41 16.63 13.58 2.17
C ARG A 41 16.33 12.09 2.30
N ALA A 42 17.36 11.27 2.50
CA ALA A 42 17.23 9.84 2.70
C ALA A 42 16.43 9.50 3.97
N ARG A 43 16.65 10.22 5.07
CA ARG A 43 15.88 10.05 6.31
C ARG A 43 14.41 10.40 6.11
N ALA A 44 14.13 11.53 5.47
CA ALA A 44 12.76 11.95 5.18
C ALA A 44 12.04 10.94 4.28
N LEU A 45 12.71 10.46 3.23
CA LEU A 45 12.18 9.44 2.34
C LEU A 45 11.86 8.14 3.09
N LEU A 46 12.78 7.67 3.94
CA LEU A 46 12.59 6.45 4.71
C LEU A 46 11.36 6.53 5.64
N LEU A 47 11.15 7.67 6.30
CA LEU A 47 9.97 7.89 7.14
C LEU A 47 8.68 7.79 6.31
N ARG A 48 8.63 8.48 5.17
CA ARG A 48 7.47 8.41 4.25
C ARG A 48 7.20 7.00 3.74
N GLN A 49 8.26 6.23 3.44
CA GLN A 49 8.13 4.82 3.04
C GLN A 49 7.55 3.97 4.17
N GLN A 50 8.00 4.16 5.40
CA GLN A 50 7.49 3.43 6.57
C GLN A 50 6.01 3.74 6.83
N ASP A 51 5.62 5.01 6.75
CA ASP A 51 4.22 5.43 6.89
C ASP A 51 3.37 4.79 5.79
N ARG A 52 3.83 4.82 4.54
CA ARG A 52 3.11 4.22 3.41
C ARG A 52 2.94 2.70 3.58
N ILE A 53 3.97 2.01 4.05
CA ILE A 53 3.90 0.57 4.36
C ILE A 53 2.87 0.30 5.46
N ALA A 54 2.87 1.11 6.53
CA ALA A 54 1.91 0.99 7.61
C ALA A 54 0.48 1.18 7.10
N ASP A 55 0.25 2.15 6.20
CA ASP A 55 -1.05 2.41 5.59
C ASP A 55 -1.54 1.25 4.74
N ILE A 56 -0.68 0.71 3.87
CA ILE A 56 -0.99 -0.44 3.02
C ILE A 56 -1.34 -1.66 3.88
N ARG A 57 -0.61 -1.92 4.96
CA ARG A 57 -0.93 -3.02 5.89
C ARG A 57 -2.32 -2.86 6.52
N ARG A 58 -2.66 -1.66 6.99
CA ARG A 58 -4.00 -1.38 7.52
C ARG A 58 -5.10 -1.61 6.48
N GLN A 59 -4.86 -1.23 5.23
CA GLN A 59 -5.78 -1.48 4.12
C GLN A 59 -5.94 -2.98 3.83
N GLN A 60 -4.85 -3.73 3.82
CA GLN A 60 -4.87 -5.19 3.65
C GLN A 60 -5.68 -5.87 4.76
N ASP A 61 -5.48 -5.48 6.01
CA ASP A 61 -6.23 -6.01 7.16
C ASP A 61 -7.73 -5.71 7.04
N ALA A 62 -8.10 -4.50 6.63
CA ALA A 62 -9.49 -4.10 6.42
C ALA A 62 -10.17 -4.94 5.31
N VAL A 63 -9.49 -5.13 4.17
CA VAL A 63 -9.99 -5.97 3.08
C VAL A 63 -10.12 -7.43 3.51
N ALA A 64 -9.14 -7.96 4.25
CA ALA A 64 -9.21 -9.32 4.79
C ALA A 64 -10.42 -9.50 5.71
N HIS A 65 -10.70 -8.53 6.58
CA HIS A 65 -11.87 -8.54 7.45
C HIS A 65 -13.20 -8.49 6.67
N GLN A 66 -13.27 -7.66 5.61
CA GLN A 66 -14.43 -7.61 4.72
C GLN A 66 -14.69 -8.95 4.05
N LEU A 67 -13.65 -9.61 3.51
CA LEU A 67 -13.75 -10.93 2.90
C LEU A 67 -14.23 -12.01 3.89
N VAL A 68 -13.73 -11.98 5.12
CA VAL A 68 -14.20 -12.89 6.19
C VAL A 68 -15.67 -12.66 6.49
N THR A 69 -16.11 -11.40 6.51
CA THR A 69 -17.51 -11.04 6.77
C THR A 69 -18.42 -11.53 5.64
N LEU A 70 -18.05 -11.31 4.38
CA LEU A 70 -18.81 -11.79 3.22
C LEU A 70 -18.98 -13.31 3.23
N ARG A 71 -17.93 -14.06 3.59
CA ARG A 71 -17.99 -15.53 3.72
C ARG A 71 -18.95 -16.02 4.81
N ARG A 72 -19.30 -15.18 5.79
CA ARG A 72 -20.25 -15.51 6.87
C ARG A 72 -21.70 -15.21 6.51
N VAL A 73 -21.96 -14.48 5.43
CA VAL A 73 -23.32 -14.28 4.92
C VAL A 73 -23.80 -15.64 4.40
N PRO A 74 -24.84 -16.25 4.99
CA PRO A 74 -25.39 -17.49 4.45
C PRO A 74 -25.86 -17.24 3.03
N ASP A 75 -25.49 -18.10 2.08
CA ASP A 75 -26.16 -18.14 0.78
C ASP A 75 -27.64 -18.35 1.07
N ALA A 76 -28.45 -17.33 0.81
CA ALA A 76 -29.89 -17.47 0.85
C ALA A 76 -30.24 -18.52 -0.20
N ARG A 77 -30.40 -19.77 0.26
CA ARG A 77 -30.90 -20.88 -0.55
C ARG A 77 -32.16 -20.36 -1.22
N ALA A 78 -32.16 -20.33 -2.56
CA ALA A 78 -33.18 -19.73 -3.41
C ALA A 78 -34.56 -20.44 -3.36
N ASP A 79 -34.90 -21.08 -2.24
CA ASP A 79 -36.04 -21.98 -2.11
C ASP A 79 -36.80 -21.83 -0.78
N ALA A 80 -36.59 -20.75 -0.03
CA ALA A 80 -37.40 -20.46 1.15
C ALA A 80 -37.87 -19.00 1.14
N SER A 81 -38.93 -18.75 0.37
CA SER A 81 -39.82 -17.62 0.62
C SER A 81 -40.45 -17.80 2.00
N ALA A 82 -39.85 -17.24 3.04
CA ALA A 82 -40.47 -17.14 4.35
C ALA A 82 -41.59 -16.09 4.26
N TYR A 83 -42.82 -16.54 3.99
CA TYR A 83 -44.00 -15.73 4.25
C TYR A 83 -44.08 -15.51 5.76
N LEU A 84 -43.86 -14.27 6.17
CA LEU A 84 -44.06 -13.81 7.53
C LEU A 84 -45.59 -13.67 7.71
N ASP A 85 -46.25 -14.75 8.15
CA ASP A 85 -47.64 -14.66 8.61
C ASP A 85 -47.65 -13.89 9.93
N VAL A 86 -47.91 -12.59 9.83
CA VAL A 86 -48.27 -11.74 10.97
C VAL A 86 -49.69 -12.11 11.35
N VAL A 87 -49.85 -13.00 12.33
CA VAL A 87 -51.16 -13.28 12.94
C VAL A 87 -51.58 -12.03 13.71
N GLY A 88 -52.69 -11.42 13.28
CA GLY A 88 -53.35 -10.29 13.93
C GLY A 88 -54.18 -10.68 15.14
#